data_AF-A0A9P0N7R3-F1
#
_entry.id   AF-A0A9P0N7R3-F1
#
_cell.length_a   1.000
_cell.length_b   1.000
_cell.length_c   1.000
_cell.angle_alpha   90.00
_cell.angle_beta   90.00
_cell.angle_gamma   90.00
#
_symmetry.space_group_name_H-M   'P 1'
#
loop_
_entity.id
_entity.type
_entity.pdbx_description
1 polymer ?
#
loop_
_entity_poly.entity_id
_entity_poly.type
_entity_poly.pdbx_seq_one_letter_code
_entity_poly.pdbx_strand_id
1 'polypeptide(L)'
;MKNKTVNRENISRRKIVTNGEHVSNVFYEIPLNISSTSSPARVEPMQSVRTTRGNRVRLECKASARPPPRISWYKDGKPVADIALRRFRVQNFRRRSVLVIRHARSEDSASYECRAQGAVGPPAIASANVSVLPPVTAAPDDATTLGSPCPMPDPSSYCLNGGTCLFFEIVQEQACKCPEGFNGQRCENKDISNRSSMSHSYTCKLGLSITYYC
;
A
#
# COMPACT_ATOMS: atom_id res chain seq x y z
N MET A 1 -27.09 23.73 36.47
CA MET A 1 -27.28 22.69 35.42
C MET A 1 -26.05 22.62 34.54
N LYS A 2 -25.32 21.49 34.54
CA LYS A 2 -24.55 20.92 33.42
C LYS A 2 -23.94 19.60 33.91
N ASN A 3 -24.73 18.52 33.79
CA ASN A 3 -24.29 17.15 34.04
C ASN A 3 -23.18 16.81 33.04
N LYS A 4 -21.97 16.52 33.53
CA LYS A 4 -20.96 15.81 32.75
C LYS A 4 -21.27 14.31 32.88
N THR A 5 -21.86 13.76 31.82
CA THR A 5 -22.11 12.34 31.67
C THR A 5 -20.76 11.60 31.67
N VAL A 6 -20.43 10.95 32.78
CA VAL A 6 -19.28 10.05 32.87
C VAL A 6 -19.58 8.82 32.05
N ASN A 7 -18.75 8.55 31.04
CA ASN A 7 -18.86 7.42 30.13
C ASN A 7 -18.55 6.12 30.88
N ARG A 8 -19.55 5.23 31.01
CA ARG A 8 -19.58 4.07 31.93
C ARG A 8 -18.79 2.83 31.45
N GLU A 9 -18.05 2.91 30.34
CA GLU A 9 -17.58 1.69 29.65
C GLU A 9 -16.21 1.13 30.08
N ASN A 10 -15.51 1.68 31.07
CA ASN A 10 -14.18 1.17 31.47
C ASN A 10 -13.97 1.07 32.99
N ILE A 11 -14.74 0.21 33.67
CA ILE A 11 -14.61 -0.04 35.11
C ILE A 11 -14.19 -1.49 35.34
N SER A 12 -12.99 -1.71 35.88
CA SER A 12 -12.56 -3.04 36.35
C SER A 12 -13.03 -3.25 37.80
N ARG A 13 -13.79 -4.31 38.06
CA ARG A 13 -14.34 -4.63 39.40
C ARG A 13 -13.49 -5.70 40.07
N ARG A 14 -12.98 -5.45 41.28
CA ARG A 14 -12.37 -6.49 42.13
C ARG A 14 -13.24 -6.74 43.36
N LYS A 15 -13.38 -8.01 43.74
CA LYS A 15 -14.13 -8.46 44.92
C LYS A 15 -13.14 -8.71 46.05
N ILE A 16 -13.36 -8.14 47.24
CA ILE A 16 -12.63 -8.51 48.44
C ILE A 16 -13.56 -9.43 49.25
N VAL A 17 -13.07 -10.61 49.64
CA VAL A 17 -13.74 -11.49 50.59
C VAL A 17 -13.00 -11.33 51.91
N THR A 18 -13.61 -10.67 52.90
CA THR A 18 -13.13 -10.67 54.28
C THR A 18 -14.02 -11.59 55.12
N ASN A 19 -13.39 -12.42 55.94
CA ASN A 19 -14.06 -13.30 56.88
C ASN A 19 -14.64 -12.48 58.03
N GLY A 20 -15.95 -12.56 58.26
CA GLY A 20 -16.62 -12.06 59.46
C GLY A 20 -17.46 -10.80 59.22
N GLU A 21 -18.77 -11.03 59.19
CA GLU A 21 -19.88 -10.13 59.53
C GLU A 21 -20.03 -8.78 58.79
N HIS A 22 -21.09 -8.72 57.99
CA HIS A 22 -21.59 -7.59 57.18
C HIS A 22 -20.88 -7.34 55.83
N VAL A 23 -21.27 -8.15 54.83
CA VAL A 23 -20.84 -8.00 53.43
C VAL A 23 -21.52 -6.81 52.77
N SER A 24 -20.91 -5.63 52.84
CA SER A 24 -21.19 -4.57 51.87
C SER A 24 -20.30 -4.78 50.64
N ASN A 25 -20.91 -4.91 49.45
CA ASN A 25 -20.18 -4.91 48.19
C ASN A 25 -19.66 -3.49 47.95
N VAL A 26 -18.53 -3.13 48.57
CA VAL A 26 -17.87 -1.84 48.33
C VAL A 26 -17.09 -1.95 47.02
N PHE A 27 -17.66 -1.44 45.93
CA PHE A 27 -16.96 -1.25 44.66
C PHE A 27 -16.30 0.12 44.66
N TYR A 28 -14.97 0.17 44.74
CA TYR A 28 -14.25 1.40 44.42
C TYR A 28 -14.16 1.53 42.90
N GLU A 29 -14.76 2.58 42.33
CA GLU A 29 -14.48 3.00 40.96
C GLU A 29 -13.13 3.73 40.95
N ILE A 30 -12.06 3.03 40.58
CA ILE A 30 -10.77 3.68 40.32
C ILE A 30 -10.86 4.32 38.94
N PRO A 31 -10.84 5.66 38.80
CA PRO A 31 -10.80 6.27 37.48
C PRO A 31 -9.50 5.87 36.79
N LEU A 32 -9.59 5.28 35.58
CA LEU A 32 -8.43 5.10 34.72
C LEU A 32 -7.82 6.49 34.46
N ASN A 33 -6.66 6.77 35.07
CA ASN A 33 -5.94 8.01 34.81
C ASN A 33 -5.31 7.94 33.41
N ILE A 34 -6.10 8.26 32.39
CA ILE A 34 -5.70 8.17 30.97
C ILE A 34 -4.55 9.15 30.64
N SER A 35 -4.27 10.16 31.48
CA SER A 35 -3.27 11.20 31.18
C SER A 35 -1.81 10.79 31.42
N SER A 36 -1.53 9.84 32.32
CA SER A 36 -0.14 9.52 32.73
C SER A 36 0.58 8.50 31.83
N THR A 37 -0.12 7.85 30.90
CA THR A 37 0.45 6.82 30.00
C THR A 37 0.08 7.01 28.53
N SER A 38 -0.74 8.01 28.21
CA SER A 38 -1.15 8.31 26.84
C SER A 38 -0.07 9.07 26.07
N SER A 39 0.06 8.77 24.79
CA SER A 39 0.91 9.56 23.88
C SER A 39 0.07 10.10 22.73
N PRO A 40 0.42 11.28 22.20
CA PRO A 40 -0.22 11.78 20.99
C PRO A 40 0.03 10.83 19.82
N ALA A 41 -0.83 10.93 18.80
CA ALA A 41 -0.61 10.18 17.58
C ALA A 41 0.57 10.77 16.80
N ARG A 42 1.34 9.88 16.17
CA ARG A 42 2.35 10.20 15.17
C ARG A 42 2.14 9.29 13.98
N VAL A 43 2.23 9.85 12.78
CA VAL A 43 2.14 9.11 11.52
C VAL A 43 3.49 9.13 10.82
N GLU A 44 3.79 8.06 10.10
CA GLU A 44 4.94 8.00 9.18
C GLU A 44 4.57 8.68 7.85
N PRO A 45 5.57 9.26 7.14
CA PRO A 45 5.36 9.78 5.80
C PRO A 45 4.77 8.71 4.87
N MET A 46 3.79 9.10 4.06
CA MET A 46 3.17 8.21 3.09
C MET A 46 3.81 8.35 1.72
N GLN A 47 3.83 7.26 0.96
CA GLN A 47 4.36 7.24 -0.39
C GLN A 47 3.29 7.60 -1.42
N SER A 48 3.58 8.57 -2.29
CA SER A 48 2.77 8.88 -3.47
C SER A 48 2.83 7.75 -4.50
N VAL A 49 1.73 7.52 -5.21
CA VAL A 49 1.59 6.39 -6.15
C VAL A 49 1.20 6.91 -7.53
N ARG A 50 1.98 6.55 -8.54
CA ARG A 50 1.59 6.63 -9.95
C ARG A 50 1.13 5.26 -10.43
N THR A 51 0.00 5.20 -11.12
CA THR A 51 -0.53 3.95 -11.67
C THR A 51 -1.27 4.18 -12.98
N THR A 52 -1.59 3.10 -13.68
CA THR A 52 -2.38 3.14 -14.90
C THR A 52 -3.85 2.82 -14.61
N ARG A 53 -4.77 3.39 -15.38
CA ARG A 53 -6.21 3.11 -15.28
C ARG A 53 -6.47 1.60 -15.33
N GLY A 54 -7.32 1.12 -14.44
CA GLY A 54 -7.65 -0.30 -14.28
C GLY A 54 -6.79 -1.05 -13.26
N ASN A 55 -5.58 -0.57 -12.95
CA ASN A 55 -4.69 -1.21 -11.99
C ASN A 55 -5.13 -1.00 -10.53
N ARG A 56 -4.55 -1.80 -9.64
CA ARG A 56 -4.77 -1.71 -8.20
C ARG A 56 -3.86 -0.66 -7.57
N VAL A 57 -4.44 0.28 -6.83
CA VAL A 57 -3.68 1.20 -5.94
C VAL A 57 -3.69 0.65 -4.52
N ARG A 58 -2.55 0.77 -3.83
CA ARG A 58 -2.40 0.44 -2.42
C ARG A 58 -1.69 1.58 -1.71
N LEU A 59 -2.37 2.22 -0.78
CA LEU A 59 -1.80 3.20 0.14
C LEU A 59 -1.68 2.57 1.53
N GLU A 60 -0.59 2.86 2.21
CA GLU A 60 -0.31 2.36 3.55
C GLU A 60 -0.03 3.51 4.49
N CYS A 61 -0.65 3.48 5.67
CA CYS A 61 -0.42 4.43 6.73
C CYS A 61 -0.01 3.68 8.00
N LYS A 62 1.11 4.09 8.58
CA LYS A 62 1.59 3.57 9.87
C LYS A 62 1.53 4.69 10.90
N ALA A 63 0.94 4.38 12.05
CA ALA A 63 0.71 5.35 13.11
C ALA A 63 1.00 4.77 14.49
N SER A 64 1.59 5.58 15.36
CA SER A 64 1.90 5.22 16.74
C SER A 64 1.21 6.17 17.70
N ALA A 65 0.55 5.62 18.71
CA ALA A 65 0.00 6.32 19.87
C ALA A 65 -0.10 5.36 21.06
N ARG A 66 -0.38 5.88 22.25
CA ARG A 66 -0.80 5.10 23.43
C ARG A 66 -2.11 5.69 23.97
N PRO A 67 -3.17 4.90 24.10
CA PRO A 67 -3.46 3.63 23.41
C PRO A 67 -3.32 3.72 21.86
N PRO A 68 -3.36 2.60 21.12
CA PRO A 68 -3.22 2.62 19.66
C PRO A 68 -4.24 3.55 18.99
N PRO A 69 -3.85 4.30 17.94
CA PRO A 69 -4.69 5.35 17.38
C PRO A 69 -5.80 4.79 16.48
N ARG A 70 -6.90 5.55 16.34
CA ARG A 70 -7.92 5.30 15.33
C ARG A 70 -7.49 5.94 14.01
N ILE A 71 -7.32 5.15 12.96
CA ILE A 71 -6.89 5.62 11.64
C ILE A 71 -8.09 5.75 10.69
N SER A 72 -8.19 6.89 10.01
CA SER A 72 -9.22 7.20 9.01
C SER A 72 -8.61 7.75 7.73
N TRP A 73 -9.24 7.50 6.59
CA TRP A 73 -8.77 7.90 5.27
C TRP A 73 -9.65 9.00 4.66
N TYR A 74 -9.01 9.95 3.99
CA TYR A 74 -9.66 11.06 3.30
C TYR A 74 -9.13 11.16 1.87
N LYS A 75 -10.00 11.59 0.96
CA LYS A 75 -9.68 11.92 -0.44
C LYS A 75 -10.15 13.35 -0.68
N ASP A 76 -9.22 14.24 -1.02
CA ASP A 76 -9.48 15.68 -1.22
C ASP A 76 -10.29 16.28 -0.06
N GLY A 77 -9.90 15.94 1.17
CA GLY A 77 -10.54 16.40 2.40
C GLY A 77 -11.87 15.71 2.75
N LYS A 78 -12.43 14.85 1.90
CA LYS A 78 -13.68 14.12 2.17
C LYS A 78 -13.39 12.72 2.74
N PRO A 79 -14.10 12.25 3.78
CA PRO A 79 -13.91 10.91 4.31
C PRO A 79 -14.14 9.84 3.24
N VAL A 80 -13.21 8.90 3.11
CA VAL A 80 -13.34 7.77 2.16
C VAL A 80 -14.58 6.91 2.48
N ALA A 81 -15.01 6.89 3.75
CA ALA A 81 -16.23 6.21 4.19
C ALA A 81 -17.51 6.83 3.60
N ASP A 82 -17.53 8.14 3.34
CA ASP A 82 -18.73 8.85 2.86
C ASP A 82 -18.89 8.68 1.35
N ILE A 83 -17.76 8.53 0.63
CA ILE A 83 -17.73 8.28 -0.81
C ILE A 83 -17.80 6.79 -1.15
N ALA A 84 -18.15 5.90 -0.20
CA ALA A 84 -17.98 4.45 -0.23
C ALA A 84 -18.29 3.75 -1.57
N LEU A 85 -17.33 3.78 -2.50
CA LEU A 85 -17.39 3.04 -3.74
C LEU A 85 -17.06 1.57 -3.47
N ARG A 86 -17.78 0.64 -4.10
CA ARG A 86 -17.48 -0.81 -4.04
C ARG A 86 -16.01 -1.16 -4.35
N ARG A 87 -15.30 -0.28 -5.08
CA ARG A 87 -13.88 -0.43 -5.46
C ARG A 87 -12.88 -0.13 -4.34
N PHE A 88 -13.28 0.61 -3.32
CA PHE A 88 -12.44 1.04 -2.20
C PHE A 88 -12.56 0.04 -1.05
N ARG A 89 -11.42 -0.32 -0.45
CA ARG A 89 -11.34 -1.23 0.70
C ARG A 89 -10.32 -0.72 1.69
N VAL A 90 -10.76 -0.47 2.92
CA VAL A 90 -9.90 -0.09 4.05
C VAL A 90 -9.70 -1.31 4.94
N GLN A 91 -8.45 -1.60 5.27
CA GLN A 91 -8.07 -2.66 6.21
C GLN A 91 -7.34 -2.00 7.38
N ASN A 92 -7.95 -2.04 8.57
CA ASN A 92 -7.41 -1.44 9.77
C ASN A 92 -6.74 -2.50 10.66
N PHE A 93 -5.56 -2.17 11.14
CA PHE A 93 -4.78 -2.93 12.11
C PHE A 93 -4.41 -2.01 13.28
N ARG A 94 -3.82 -2.57 14.34
CA ARG A 94 -3.55 -1.85 15.60
C ARG A 94 -2.75 -0.55 15.43
N ARG A 95 -1.78 -0.51 14.53
CA ARG A 95 -0.88 0.65 14.28
C ARG A 95 -0.66 0.92 12.79
N ARG A 96 -1.51 0.34 11.95
CA ARG A 96 -1.37 0.34 10.49
C ARG A 96 -2.75 0.35 9.87
N SER A 97 -2.93 1.08 8.79
CA SER A 97 -4.12 1.00 7.96
C SER A 97 -3.71 0.96 6.49
N VAL A 98 -4.47 0.22 5.69
CA VAL A 98 -4.21 0.07 4.25
C VAL A 98 -5.48 0.40 3.49
N LEU A 99 -5.38 1.35 2.56
CA LEU A 99 -6.42 1.64 1.59
C LEU A 99 -6.08 0.98 0.25
N VAL A 100 -7.01 0.20 -0.29
CA VAL A 100 -6.89 -0.47 -1.58
C VAL A 100 -7.99 0.02 -2.52
N ILE A 101 -7.60 0.42 -3.74
CA ILE A 101 -8.50 0.77 -4.85
C ILE A 101 -8.30 -0.29 -5.93
N ARG A 102 -9.31 -1.14 -6.20
CA ARG A 102 -9.13 -2.33 -7.06
C ARG A 102 -9.03 -2.06 -8.55
N HIS A 103 -9.73 -1.03 -9.05
CA HIS A 103 -9.76 -0.68 -10.47
C HIS A 103 -9.64 0.83 -10.61
N ALA A 104 -8.42 1.36 -10.59
CA ALA A 104 -8.17 2.80 -10.60
C ALA A 104 -8.84 3.49 -11.79
N ARG A 105 -9.48 4.63 -11.54
CA ARG A 105 -10.09 5.52 -12.54
C ARG A 105 -9.39 6.88 -12.52
N SER A 106 -9.51 7.65 -13.58
CA SER A 106 -8.94 9.00 -13.65
C SER A 106 -9.40 9.88 -12.48
N GLU A 107 -10.67 9.74 -12.09
CA GLU A 107 -11.29 10.40 -10.92
C GLU A 107 -10.64 10.04 -9.58
N ASP A 108 -9.93 8.91 -9.49
CA ASP A 108 -9.24 8.50 -8.26
C ASP A 108 -7.91 9.25 -8.08
N SER A 109 -7.47 10.03 -9.08
CA SER A 109 -6.31 10.92 -8.97
C SER A 109 -6.64 12.08 -8.04
N ALA A 110 -5.99 12.11 -6.87
CA ALA A 110 -6.35 12.99 -5.77
C ALA A 110 -5.25 13.04 -4.72
N SER A 111 -5.37 13.99 -3.79
CA SER A 111 -4.59 13.98 -2.55
C SER A 111 -5.30 13.11 -1.51
N TYR A 112 -4.61 12.07 -1.06
CA TYR A 112 -5.12 11.16 -0.03
C TYR A 112 -4.45 11.45 1.30
N GLU A 113 -5.26 11.57 2.35
CA GLU A 113 -4.76 11.79 3.70
C GLU A 113 -5.12 10.61 4.60
N CYS A 114 -4.14 10.17 5.38
CA CYS A 114 -4.37 9.36 6.56
C CYS A 114 -4.41 10.27 7.78
N ARG A 115 -5.49 10.19 8.56
CA ARG A 115 -5.62 10.90 9.85
C ARG A 115 -5.64 9.89 10.99
N ALA A 116 -4.68 9.99 11.90
CA ALA A 116 -4.56 9.15 13.08
C ALA A 116 -4.98 9.93 14.33
N GLN A 117 -6.08 9.51 14.95
CA GLN A 117 -6.57 10.09 16.21
C GLN A 117 -6.00 9.31 17.40
N GLY A 118 -5.17 9.98 18.20
CA GLY A 118 -4.70 9.49 19.50
C GLY A 118 -5.69 9.80 20.62
N ALA A 119 -5.42 9.30 21.83
CA ALA A 119 -6.21 9.63 23.02
C ALA A 119 -6.00 11.08 23.50
N VAL A 120 -4.84 11.66 23.17
CA VAL A 120 -4.45 13.03 23.50
C VAL A 120 -3.86 13.73 22.29
N GLY A 121 -3.91 15.05 22.30
CA GLY A 121 -3.39 15.88 21.23
C GLY A 121 -4.26 15.88 19.96
N PRO A 122 -3.93 16.75 19.00
CA PRO A 122 -4.60 16.79 17.71
C PRO A 122 -4.33 15.51 16.89
N PRO A 123 -5.18 15.18 15.91
CA PRO A 123 -4.91 14.09 14.99
C PRO A 123 -3.66 14.37 14.16
N ALA A 124 -2.82 13.35 14.01
CA ALA A 124 -1.65 13.42 13.13
C ALA A 124 -2.06 13.07 11.69
N ILE A 125 -1.49 13.77 10.71
CA ILE A 125 -1.88 13.69 9.31
C ILE A 125 -0.68 13.38 8.44
N ALA A 126 -0.83 12.41 7.54
CA ALA A 126 0.13 12.12 6.47
C ALA A 126 -0.61 12.13 5.13
N SER A 127 0.02 12.69 4.11
CA SER A 127 -0.59 12.87 2.79
C SER A 127 0.23 12.15 1.71
N ALA A 128 -0.47 11.64 0.69
CA ALA A 128 0.14 11.08 -0.51
C ALA A 128 -0.70 11.43 -1.73
N ASN A 129 -0.03 11.72 -2.84
CA ASN A 129 -0.70 11.95 -4.11
C ASN A 129 -0.86 10.63 -4.86
N VAL A 130 -2.06 10.39 -5.40
CA VAL A 130 -2.28 9.31 -6.36
C VAL A 130 -2.50 9.93 -7.73
N SER A 131 -1.79 9.43 -8.74
CA SER A 131 -1.97 9.84 -10.14
C SER A 131 -2.29 8.62 -10.99
N VAL A 132 -3.44 8.66 -11.67
CA VAL A 132 -3.91 7.58 -12.54
C VAL A 132 -3.75 8.01 -14.00
N LEU A 133 -2.78 7.39 -14.68
CA LEU A 133 -2.47 7.61 -16.08
C LEU A 133 -3.41 6.81 -16.98
N PRO A 134 -3.73 7.31 -18.19
CA PRO A 134 -4.46 6.51 -19.18
C PRO A 134 -3.70 5.23 -19.53
N PRO A 135 -4.39 4.15 -19.97
CA PRO A 135 -3.71 3.01 -20.57
C PRO A 135 -2.91 3.52 -21.76
N VAL A 136 -1.68 3.03 -21.91
CA VAL A 136 -0.90 3.28 -23.12
C VAL A 136 -1.60 2.51 -24.24
N THR A 137 -2.60 3.13 -24.88
CA THR A 137 -3.06 2.68 -26.18
C THR A 137 -1.92 2.98 -27.13
N ALA A 138 -1.12 1.96 -27.42
CA ALA A 138 -0.31 1.96 -28.61
C ALA A 138 -1.27 2.22 -29.78
N ALA A 139 -1.27 3.44 -30.29
CA ALA A 139 -1.48 3.59 -31.71
C ALA A 139 -0.40 2.71 -32.38
N PRO A 140 -0.75 1.85 -33.34
CA PRO A 140 0.27 1.27 -34.18
C PRO A 140 0.94 2.45 -34.89
N ASP A 141 2.24 2.55 -34.68
CA ASP A 141 3.19 3.26 -35.53
C ASP A 141 3.06 4.79 -35.54
N ASP A 142 3.56 5.44 -34.48
CA ASP A 142 4.37 6.64 -34.72
C ASP A 142 5.51 6.74 -33.70
N ALA A 143 6.73 6.81 -34.21
CA ALA A 143 7.99 6.59 -33.51
C ALA A 143 8.45 7.81 -32.69
N THR A 144 7.61 8.30 -31.76
CA THR A 144 7.90 9.58 -31.06
C THR A 144 7.84 9.49 -29.52
N THR A 145 7.65 8.32 -28.91
CA THR A 145 7.71 8.18 -27.42
C THR A 145 8.61 7.03 -26.96
N LEU A 146 9.78 6.88 -27.57
CA LEU A 146 10.84 6.05 -27.01
C LEU A 146 11.64 6.91 -26.02
N GLY A 147 11.53 6.63 -24.71
CA GLY A 147 12.37 7.28 -23.71
C GLY A 147 13.86 7.21 -24.11
N SER A 148 14.64 8.23 -23.74
CA SER A 148 16.06 8.27 -24.09
C SER A 148 16.83 7.17 -23.35
N PRO A 149 17.97 6.69 -23.87
CA PRO A 149 18.83 5.78 -23.12
C PRO A 149 19.21 6.41 -21.78
N CYS A 150 19.08 5.64 -20.70
CA CYS A 150 19.36 6.13 -19.35
C CYS A 150 20.79 6.70 -19.25
N PRO A 151 20.97 7.92 -18.71
CA PRO A 151 22.28 8.55 -18.61
C PRO A 151 23.19 7.75 -17.66
N MET A 152 24.28 7.22 -18.21
CA MET A 152 25.39 6.53 -17.53
C MET A 152 26.01 7.41 -16.42
N PRO A 153 26.49 6.82 -15.30
CA PRO A 153 27.28 5.59 -15.28
C PRO A 153 26.54 4.40 -14.61
N ASP A 154 26.15 3.49 -15.48
CA ASP A 154 25.69 2.10 -15.37
C ASP A 154 24.18 1.80 -15.33
N PRO A 155 23.46 1.99 -16.47
CA PRO A 155 22.05 1.65 -16.65
C PRO A 155 21.79 0.14 -16.82
N SER A 156 22.83 -0.70 -16.84
CA SER A 156 22.66 -2.17 -16.91
C SER A 156 22.27 -2.78 -15.55
N SER A 157 22.34 -2.01 -14.46
CA SER A 157 21.96 -2.45 -13.11
C SER A 157 20.47 -2.24 -12.77
N TYR A 158 19.81 -1.25 -13.38
CA TYR A 158 18.42 -0.94 -13.03
C TYR A 158 17.47 -2.00 -13.59
N CYS A 159 17.61 -2.35 -14.87
CA CYS A 159 16.80 -3.37 -15.52
C CYS A 159 17.51 -4.73 -15.47
N LEU A 160 16.89 -5.70 -14.81
CA LEU A 160 17.41 -7.06 -14.65
C LEU A 160 17.10 -7.92 -15.88
N ASN A 161 17.74 -9.09 -15.96
CA ASN A 161 17.43 -10.14 -16.95
C ASN A 161 17.45 -9.68 -18.41
N GLY A 162 18.31 -8.71 -18.76
CA GLY A 162 18.42 -8.20 -20.13
C GLY A 162 17.39 -7.13 -20.51
N GLY A 163 16.71 -6.53 -19.54
CA GLY A 163 15.81 -5.40 -19.78
C GLY A 163 16.53 -4.15 -20.30
N THR A 164 15.85 -3.40 -21.17
CA THR A 164 16.36 -2.13 -21.70
C THR A 164 15.89 -0.97 -20.82
N CYS A 165 16.82 -0.18 -20.28
CA CYS A 165 16.50 1.02 -19.49
C CYS A 165 16.11 2.18 -20.40
N LEU A 166 14.98 2.81 -20.09
CA LEU A 166 14.47 4.01 -20.75
C LEU A 166 14.34 5.13 -19.71
N PHE A 167 14.81 6.32 -20.05
CA PHE A 167 14.69 7.52 -19.23
C PHE A 167 13.71 8.49 -19.87
N PHE A 168 12.76 8.96 -19.07
CA PHE A 168 11.78 9.94 -19.49
C PHE A 168 12.17 11.31 -18.95
N GLU A 169 12.89 12.08 -19.76
CA GLU A 169 13.44 13.39 -19.37
C GLU A 169 12.39 14.36 -18.80
N ILE A 170 11.18 14.35 -19.38
CA ILE A 170 10.06 15.21 -18.96
C ILE A 170 9.55 14.93 -17.55
N VAL A 171 9.75 13.71 -17.02
CA VAL A 171 9.31 13.31 -15.68
C VAL A 171 10.47 12.84 -14.80
N GLN A 172 11.71 12.90 -15.30
CA GLN A 172 12.94 12.40 -14.68
C GLN A 172 12.80 10.99 -14.09
N GLU A 173 12.10 10.09 -14.80
CA GLU A 173 11.76 8.75 -14.33
C GLU A 173 12.43 7.69 -15.22
N GLN A 174 12.97 6.63 -14.61
CA GLN A 174 13.55 5.47 -15.30
C GLN A 174 12.52 4.34 -15.36
N ALA A 175 12.45 3.63 -16.48
CA ALA A 175 11.61 2.44 -16.64
C ALA A 175 12.33 1.35 -17.43
N CYS A 176 11.88 0.11 -17.26
CA CYS A 176 12.44 -1.04 -17.95
C CYS A 176 11.49 -1.59 -19.02
N LYS A 177 12.02 -1.79 -20.23
CA LYS A 177 11.40 -2.64 -21.25
C LYS A 177 11.92 -4.06 -21.06
N CYS A 178 11.05 -4.97 -20.61
CA CYS A 178 11.44 -6.35 -20.33
C CYS A 178 11.50 -7.21 -21.59
N PRO A 179 12.47 -8.14 -21.67
CA PRO A 179 12.49 -9.15 -22.71
C PRO A 179 11.37 -10.17 -22.48
N GLU A 180 11.11 -10.98 -23.52
CA GLU A 180 10.07 -12.02 -23.45
C GLU A 180 10.31 -12.97 -22.27
N GLY A 181 9.21 -13.29 -21.57
CA GLY A 181 9.25 -14.17 -20.39
C GLY A 181 9.67 -13.49 -19.09
N PHE A 182 9.81 -12.15 -19.07
CA PHE A 182 10.06 -11.38 -17.86
C PHE A 182 9.06 -10.22 -17.68
N ASN A 183 8.70 -9.95 -16.43
CA ASN A 183 7.85 -8.81 -16.06
C ASN A 183 8.31 -8.21 -14.72
N GLY A 184 7.64 -7.12 -14.29
CA GLY A 184 8.02 -6.35 -13.11
C GLY A 184 8.55 -4.96 -13.46
N GLN A 185 8.78 -4.12 -12.46
CA GLN A 185 9.27 -2.75 -12.68
C GLN A 185 10.72 -2.72 -13.16
N ARG A 186 11.48 -3.76 -12.82
CA ARG A 186 12.89 -3.96 -13.14
C ARG A 186 13.13 -5.28 -13.89
N CYS A 187 12.09 -5.91 -14.43
CA CYS A 187 12.15 -7.23 -15.08
C CYS A 187 12.64 -8.36 -14.16
N GLU A 188 12.33 -8.25 -12.87
CA GLU A 188 12.76 -9.15 -11.81
C GLU A 188 12.01 -10.48 -11.77
N ASN A 189 10.82 -10.54 -12.37
CA ASN A 189 9.94 -11.71 -12.29
C ASN A 189 9.94 -12.48 -13.62
N LYS A 190 10.14 -13.79 -13.55
CA LYS A 190 9.91 -14.67 -14.69
C LYS A 190 8.41 -14.86 -14.89
N ASP A 191 7.92 -14.61 -16.10
CA ASP A 191 6.52 -14.80 -16.43
C ASP A 191 6.22 -16.29 -16.66
N ILE A 192 5.68 -16.94 -15.63
CA ILE A 192 5.35 -18.38 -15.63
C ILE A 192 4.03 -18.64 -16.41
N SER A 193 3.33 -17.59 -16.86
CA SER A 193 2.05 -17.74 -17.57
C SER A 193 2.20 -18.40 -18.95
N ASN A 194 3.42 -18.48 -19.50
CA ASN A 194 3.68 -19.19 -20.75
C ASN A 194 4.42 -20.53 -20.54
N ARG A 195 3.76 -21.50 -19.91
CA ARG A 195 4.16 -22.93 -20.00
C ARG A 195 3.54 -23.63 -21.22
N SER A 196 3.16 -22.89 -22.26
CA SER A 196 2.44 -23.46 -23.42
C SER A 196 2.88 -22.86 -24.75
N SER A 197 4.18 -22.89 -25.04
CA SER A 197 4.67 -22.90 -26.43
C SER A 197 6.16 -23.28 -26.51
N MET A 198 6.50 -24.48 -26.03
CA MET A 198 7.62 -25.25 -26.61
C MET A 198 7.08 -26.57 -27.12
N SER A 199 6.22 -26.49 -28.13
CA SER A 199 6.16 -27.55 -29.14
C SER A 199 6.91 -27.03 -30.37
N HIS A 200 8.23 -26.87 -30.25
CA HIS A 200 9.05 -26.99 -31.44
C HIS A 200 9.16 -28.49 -31.70
N SER A 201 8.32 -28.99 -32.60
CA SER A 201 8.48 -30.30 -33.21
C SER A 201 9.80 -30.28 -33.98
N TYR A 202 10.85 -30.84 -33.39
CA TYR A 202 12.07 -31.12 -34.13
C TYR A 202 11.78 -32.33 -35.04
N THR A 203 11.37 -32.08 -36.28
CA THR A 203 11.44 -33.13 -37.31
C THR A 203 12.92 -33.46 -37.54
N CYS A 204 13.34 -34.66 -37.12
CA CYS A 204 14.66 -35.21 -37.45
C CYS A 204 14.81 -35.28 -38.98
N LYS A 205 15.65 -34.40 -39.54
CA LYS A 205 16.26 -34.65 -40.85
C LYS A 205 17.47 -35.54 -40.64
N LEU A 206 17.38 -36.77 -41.14
CA LEU A 206 18.49 -37.67 -41.36
C LEU A 206 19.49 -37.01 -42.34
N GLY A 207 20.76 -36.93 -41.93
CA GLY A 207 21.86 -36.52 -42.80
C GLY A 207 23.15 -36.25 -42.03
N LEU A 208 23.95 -37.31 -41.84
CA LEU A 208 25.43 -37.41 -41.89
C LEU A 208 26.23 -36.15 -41.46
N SER A 209 27.26 -36.16 -40.60
CA SER A 209 28.18 -37.15 -40.05
C SER A 209 28.98 -36.40 -38.98
N ILE A 210 29.41 -37.06 -37.92
CA ILE A 210 30.77 -37.01 -37.33
C ILE A 210 30.71 -37.62 -35.93
N THR A 211 31.48 -38.69 -35.81
CA THR A 211 31.79 -39.53 -34.65
C THR A 211 32.52 -38.81 -33.53
N TYR A 212 32.15 -39.15 -32.29
CA TYR A 212 33.09 -39.29 -31.18
C TYR A 212 32.78 -40.61 -30.44
N TYR A 213 33.75 -41.52 -30.43
CA TYR A 213 33.90 -42.68 -29.53
C TYR A 213 34.82 -42.23 -28.37
N CYS A 214 34.77 -42.67 -27.11
CA CYS A 214 33.95 -43.61 -26.34
C CYS A 214 33.45 -42.89 -25.06
#